data_AF-A0A944SBV3-F1
#
_entry.id   AF-A0A944SBV3-F1
#
_cell.length_a   1.000
_cell.length_b   1.000
_cell.length_c   1.000
_cell.angle_alpha   90.00
_cell.angle_beta   90.00
_cell.angle_gamma   90.00
#
_symmetry.space_group_name_H-M   'P 1'
#
loop_
_entity.id
_entity.type
_entity.pdbx_description
1 polymer ?
#
loop_
_entity_poly.entity_id
_entity_poly.type
_entity_poly.pdbx_seq_one_letter_code
_entity_poly.pdbx_strand_id
1 'polypeptide(L)'
;MDKKKLNVRSLMTFFVAASFLACIVTGIVIFITPQGRIANWVDWELLGLLKDDWANIHIVFSVLFIIAGIVHLYPYNWPTFKAFLAKREKGRLNLKKPRKEVIFALVLAGVLITGAVTKAPPFSYLFDFNAWAKDAWVVSDDYQPPFGHAEEVALAAFPRK
;
A
#
# COMPACT_ATOMS: atom_id res chain seq x y z
N MET A 1 -19.83 -30.59 -24.69
CA MET A 1 -18.83 -30.09 -23.71
C MET A 1 -19.46 -28.97 -22.91
N ASP A 2 -19.90 -29.25 -21.69
CA ASP A 2 -20.39 -28.22 -20.78
C ASP A 2 -19.25 -27.24 -20.45
N LYS A 3 -19.40 -25.97 -20.85
CA LYS A 3 -18.52 -24.90 -20.38
C LYS A 3 -18.76 -24.72 -18.88
N LYS A 4 -17.89 -25.28 -18.04
CA LYS A 4 -17.87 -24.99 -16.60
C LYS A 4 -17.81 -23.46 -16.43
N LYS A 5 -18.88 -22.88 -15.89
CA LYS A 5 -18.95 -21.44 -15.60
C LYS A 5 -17.91 -21.11 -14.52
N LEU A 6 -17.22 -19.99 -14.70
CA LEU A 6 -16.25 -19.50 -13.74
C LEU A 6 -16.93 -19.22 -12.39
N ASN A 7 -16.35 -19.71 -11.30
CA ASN A 7 -16.83 -19.38 -9.96
C ASN A 7 -16.29 -18.01 -9.53
N VAL A 8 -17.12 -16.96 -9.69
CA VAL A 8 -16.75 -15.57 -9.37
C VAL A 8 -16.35 -15.40 -7.90
N ARG A 9 -17.01 -16.09 -6.97
CA ARG A 9 -16.66 -16.04 -5.54
C ARG A 9 -15.24 -16.57 -5.29
N SER A 10 -14.90 -17.69 -5.93
CA SER A 10 -13.55 -18.26 -5.86
C SER A 10 -12.53 -17.33 -6.52
N LEU A 11 -12.85 -16.81 -7.71
CA LEU A 11 -11.99 -15.86 -8.42
C LEU A 11 -11.66 -14.65 -7.54
N MET A 12 -12.68 -13.99 -6.98
CA MET A 12 -12.47 -12.78 -6.16
C MET A 12 -11.66 -13.07 -4.90
N THR A 13 -11.79 -14.26 -4.32
CA THR A 13 -10.99 -14.66 -3.14
C THR A 13 -9.51 -14.78 -3.49
N PHE A 14 -9.19 -15.51 -4.57
CA PHE A 14 -7.80 -15.63 -5.01
C PHE A 14 -7.24 -14.30 -5.53
N PHE A 15 -8.08 -13.49 -6.16
CA PHE A 15 -7.66 -12.20 -6.69
C PHE A 15 -7.36 -11.19 -5.57
N VAL A 16 -8.18 -11.13 -4.51
CA VAL A 16 -7.86 -10.34 -3.31
C VAL A 16 -6.54 -10.81 -2.69
N ALA A 17 -6.31 -12.12 -2.59
CA ALA A 17 -5.06 -12.66 -2.04
C ALA A 17 -3.84 -12.32 -2.91
N ALA A 18 -3.95 -12.44 -4.23
CA ALA A 18 -2.90 -12.10 -5.17
C ALA A 18 -2.58 -10.60 -5.14
N SER A 19 -3.60 -9.73 -5.15
CA SER A 19 -3.41 -8.28 -5.08
C SER A 19 -2.83 -7.85 -3.73
N PHE A 20 -3.23 -8.50 -2.63
CA PHE A 20 -2.62 -8.27 -1.32
C PHE A 20 -1.12 -8.59 -1.33
N LEU A 21 -0.73 -9.74 -1.90
CA LEU A 21 0.67 -10.11 -2.03
C LEU A 21 1.45 -9.12 -2.91
N ALA A 22 0.87 -8.70 -4.04
CA ALA A 22 1.46 -7.72 -4.92
C ALA A 22 1.68 -6.37 -4.20
N CYS A 23 0.68 -5.90 -3.44
CA CYS A 23 0.79 -4.68 -2.63
C CYS A 23 1.87 -4.78 -1.53
N ILE A 24 2.04 -5.95 -0.91
CA ILE A 24 3.14 -6.17 0.06
C ILE A 24 4.50 -6.04 -0.63
N VAL A 25 4.70 -6.80 -1.72
CA VAL A 25 5.99 -6.84 -2.43
C VAL A 25 6.36 -5.44 -2.91
N THR A 26 5.44 -4.78 -3.61
CA THR A 26 5.65 -3.42 -4.12
C THR A 26 5.76 -2.39 -2.99
N GLY A 27 5.02 -2.55 -1.90
CA GLY A 27 5.11 -1.70 -0.72
C GLY A 27 6.49 -1.79 -0.04
N ILE A 28 7.08 -2.98 0.03
CA ILE A 28 8.45 -3.18 0.52
C ILE A 28 9.46 -2.48 -0.40
N VAL A 29 9.31 -2.64 -1.73
CA VAL A 29 10.20 -1.98 -2.70
C VAL A 29 10.13 -0.46 -2.56
N ILE A 30 8.92 0.12 -2.52
CA ILE A 30 8.72 1.56 -2.34
C ILE A 30 9.20 2.04 -0.96
N PHE A 31 9.13 1.19 0.05
CA PHE A 31 9.66 1.51 1.38
C PHE A 31 11.18 1.71 1.32
N ILE A 32 11.91 0.84 0.62
CA ILE A 32 13.38 0.91 0.58
C ILE A 32 13.95 1.77 -0.56
N THR A 33 13.19 2.04 -1.63
CA THR A 33 13.68 2.78 -2.81
C THR A 33 14.15 4.20 -2.43
N PRO A 34 15.22 4.75 -3.05
CA PRO A 34 15.72 6.08 -2.73
C PRO A 34 14.65 7.18 -2.88
N GLN A 35 14.94 8.35 -2.31
CA GLN A 35 14.10 9.53 -2.48
C GLN A 35 13.86 9.81 -3.97
N GLY A 36 12.65 10.22 -4.34
CA GLY A 36 12.26 10.39 -5.75
C GLY A 36 13.21 11.28 -6.55
N ARG A 37 13.67 12.38 -5.95
CA ARG A 37 14.69 13.26 -6.54
C ARG A 37 15.98 12.52 -6.93
N ILE A 38 16.45 11.61 -6.08
CA ILE A 38 17.68 10.85 -6.32
C ILE A 38 17.40 9.75 -7.33
N ALA A 39 16.30 9.01 -7.12
CA ALA A 39 15.91 7.92 -7.98
C ALA A 39 15.73 8.36 -9.45
N ASN A 40 15.14 9.52 -9.70
CA ASN A 40 14.98 10.06 -11.04
C ASN A 40 16.30 10.59 -11.61
N TRP A 41 17.15 11.17 -10.78
CA TRP A 41 18.44 11.72 -11.20
C TRP A 41 19.42 10.64 -11.69
N VAL A 42 19.43 9.47 -11.03
CA VAL A 42 20.35 8.37 -11.35
C VAL A 42 19.69 7.23 -12.12
N ASP A 43 18.47 7.43 -12.62
CA ASP A 43 17.65 6.39 -13.24
C ASP A 43 17.64 5.08 -12.42
N TRP A 44 17.37 5.21 -11.11
CA TRP A 44 17.40 4.07 -10.20
C TRP A 44 16.45 2.98 -10.67
N GLU A 45 17.00 1.78 -10.78
CA GLU A 45 16.27 0.58 -11.16
C GLU A 45 16.47 -0.56 -10.16
N LEU A 46 15.44 -1.40 -10.06
CA LEU A 46 15.50 -2.67 -9.35
C LEU A 46 14.77 -3.71 -10.19
N LEU A 47 15.45 -4.81 -10.49
CA LEU A 47 14.96 -5.88 -11.38
C LEU A 47 14.54 -5.36 -12.77
N GLY A 48 15.26 -4.38 -13.30
CA GLY A 48 15.00 -3.78 -14.62
C GLY A 48 13.76 -2.90 -14.68
N LEU A 49 13.25 -2.46 -13.52
CA LEU A 49 12.12 -1.55 -13.40
C LEU A 49 12.55 -0.29 -12.67
N LEU A 50 12.16 0.87 -13.20
CA LEU A 50 12.41 2.16 -12.55
C LEU A 50 11.55 2.28 -11.29
N LYS A 51 11.92 3.21 -10.40
CA LYS A 51 11.10 3.53 -9.22
C LYS A 51 9.63 3.78 -9.58
N ASP A 52 9.38 4.50 -10.67
CA ASP A 52 8.02 4.85 -11.08
C ASP A 52 7.24 3.65 -11.63
N ASP A 53 7.91 2.65 -12.23
CA ASP A 53 7.28 1.39 -12.61
C ASP A 53 6.80 0.62 -11.38
N TRP A 54 7.63 0.55 -10.33
CA TRP A 54 7.24 -0.05 -9.06
C TRP A 54 6.04 0.66 -8.42
N ALA A 55 6.02 2.00 -8.47
CA ALA A 55 4.89 2.80 -8.02
C ALA A 55 3.62 2.52 -8.86
N ASN A 56 3.75 2.43 -10.18
CA ASN A 56 2.65 2.14 -11.10
C ASN A 56 2.03 0.76 -10.82
N ILE A 57 2.86 -0.27 -10.63
CA ILE A 57 2.40 -1.61 -10.26
C ILE A 57 1.64 -1.54 -8.91
N HIS A 58 2.19 -0.86 -7.91
CA HIS A 58 1.54 -0.71 -6.60
C HIS A 58 0.17 -0.04 -6.71
N ILE A 59 0.06 1.03 -7.49
CA ILE A 59 -1.20 1.77 -7.70
C ILE A 59 -2.24 0.86 -8.37
N VAL A 60 -1.88 0.19 -9.46
CA VAL A 60 -2.79 -0.70 -10.20
C VAL A 60 -3.31 -1.81 -9.28
N PHE A 61 -2.42 -2.50 -8.56
CA PHE A 61 -2.83 -3.56 -7.64
C PHE A 61 -3.59 -3.05 -6.43
N SER A 62 -3.31 -1.84 -5.93
CA SER A 62 -4.05 -1.23 -4.83
C SER A 62 -5.49 -0.90 -5.22
N VAL A 63 -5.70 -0.31 -6.40
CA VAL A 63 -7.05 -0.05 -6.93
C VAL A 63 -7.81 -1.36 -7.13
N LEU A 64 -7.17 -2.35 -7.75
CA LEU A 64 -7.78 -3.66 -7.96
C LEU A 64 -8.06 -4.38 -6.65
N PHE A 65 -7.20 -4.27 -5.64
CA PHE A 65 -7.41 -4.83 -4.30
C PHE A 65 -8.64 -4.21 -3.63
N ILE A 66 -8.83 -2.89 -3.74
CA ILE A 66 -10.03 -2.21 -3.21
C ILE A 66 -11.29 -2.71 -3.92
N ILE A 67 -11.31 -2.70 -5.25
CA ILE A 67 -12.48 -3.15 -6.03
C ILE A 67 -12.79 -4.62 -5.72
N ALA A 68 -11.79 -5.49 -5.79
CA ALA A 68 -11.94 -6.91 -5.52
C ALA A 68 -12.33 -7.17 -4.06
N GLY A 69 -11.81 -6.39 -3.11
CA GLY A 69 -12.16 -6.44 -1.70
C GLY A 69 -13.62 -6.07 -1.46
N ILE A 70 -14.14 -5.04 -2.13
CA ILE A 70 -15.56 -4.67 -2.10
C ILE A 70 -16.41 -5.81 -2.66
N VAL A 71 -16.06 -6.39 -3.81
CA VAL A 71 -16.82 -7.50 -4.41
C VAL A 71 -16.72 -8.76 -3.55
N HIS A 72 -15.55 -9.05 -2.99
CA HIS A 72 -15.33 -10.16 -2.08
C HIS A 72 -16.20 -10.01 -0.83
N LEU A 73 -16.25 -8.81 -0.24
CA LEU A 73 -16.97 -8.55 1.01
C LEU A 73 -18.48 -8.38 0.79
N TYR A 74 -18.92 -7.56 -0.17
CA TYR A 74 -20.27 -6.97 -0.15
C TYR A 74 -21.37 -7.62 -1.02
N PRO A 75 -21.11 -8.46 -2.05
CA PRO A 75 -22.13 -9.45 -2.46
C PRO A 75 -21.88 -10.86 -1.92
N TYR A 76 -20.62 -11.31 -1.83
CA TYR A 76 -20.33 -12.75 -1.65
C TYR A 76 -20.11 -13.21 -0.20
N ASN A 77 -19.60 -12.35 0.69
CA ASN A 77 -19.26 -12.74 2.06
C ASN A 77 -19.93 -11.87 3.15
N TRP A 78 -20.87 -11.02 2.77
CA TRP A 78 -21.54 -10.07 3.68
C TRP A 78 -22.30 -10.74 4.85
N PRO A 79 -23.05 -11.85 4.65
CA PRO A 79 -23.73 -12.52 5.75
C PRO A 79 -22.76 -13.05 6.81
N THR A 80 -21.63 -13.61 6.36
CA THR A 80 -20.55 -14.11 7.21
C THR A 80 -19.90 -12.96 7.99
N PHE A 81 -19.55 -11.87 7.30
CA PHE A 81 -18.97 -10.69 7.93
C PHE A 81 -19.87 -10.11 9.04
N LYS A 82 -21.17 -9.92 8.76
CA LYS A 82 -22.13 -9.40 9.76
C LYS A 82 -22.25 -10.30 11.00
N ALA A 83 -22.07 -11.60 10.88
CA ALA A 83 -22.13 -12.52 12.01
C ALA A 83 -21.01 -12.26 13.04
N PHE A 84 -19.89 -11.65 12.61
CA PHE A 84 -18.78 -11.26 13.48
C PHE A 84 -18.93 -9.87 14.10
N LEU A 85 -19.85 -9.03 13.61
CA LEU A 85 -20.00 -7.66 14.11
C LEU A 85 -20.61 -7.58 15.51
N ALA A 86 -21.63 -8.40 15.79
CA ALA A 86 -22.40 -8.32 17.04
C ALA A 86 -22.91 -9.69 17.49
N LYS A 87 -23.28 -9.80 18.77
CA LYS A 87 -23.98 -11.00 19.26
C LYS A 87 -25.40 -11.05 18.67
N ARG A 88 -25.90 -12.28 18.50
CA ARG A 88 -27.31 -12.51 18.15
C ARG A 88 -28.14 -12.61 19.42
N GLU A 89 -29.22 -11.85 19.51
CA GLU A 89 -30.24 -11.95 20.55
C GLU A 89 -31.60 -12.15 19.86
N LYS A 90 -32.38 -13.16 20.29
CA LYS A 90 -33.68 -13.51 19.67
C LYS A 90 -33.61 -13.67 18.14
N GLY A 91 -32.53 -14.27 17.63
CA GLY A 91 -32.33 -14.52 16.19
C GLY A 91 -31.90 -13.30 15.36
N ARG A 92 -31.77 -12.10 15.94
CA ARG A 92 -31.35 -10.87 15.25
C ARG A 92 -30.01 -10.38 15.77
N LEU A 93 -29.20 -9.74 14.92
CA LEU A 93 -27.97 -9.08 15.35
C LEU A 93 -28.33 -7.88 16.23
N ASN A 94 -27.81 -7.82 17.45
CA ASN A 94 -27.98 -6.68 18.33
C ASN A 94 -26.80 -5.71 18.18
N LEU A 95 -26.90 -4.77 17.24
CA LEU A 95 -25.85 -3.77 16.97
C LEU A 95 -25.52 -2.86 18.16
N LYS A 96 -26.40 -2.77 19.17
CA LYS A 96 -26.11 -2.04 20.42
C LYS A 96 -25.10 -2.77 21.31
N LYS A 97 -24.78 -4.03 21.00
CA LYS A 97 -23.80 -4.87 21.70
C LYS A 97 -22.80 -5.45 20.69
N PRO A 98 -21.90 -4.62 20.12
CA PRO A 98 -20.86 -5.12 19.23
C PRO A 98 -19.95 -6.11 19.95
N ARG A 99 -19.33 -7.01 19.19
CA ARG A 99 -18.35 -7.93 19.75
C ARG A 99 -17.14 -7.14 20.27
N LYS A 100 -16.52 -7.62 21.36
CA LYS A 100 -15.38 -6.93 22.00
C LYS A 100 -14.20 -6.81 21.02
N GLU A 101 -14.05 -7.78 20.14
CA GLU A 101 -13.05 -7.86 19.09
C GLU A 101 -13.20 -6.71 18.07
N VAL A 102 -14.44 -6.31 17.75
CA VAL A 102 -14.69 -5.15 16.86
C VAL A 102 -14.27 -3.86 17.53
N ILE A 103 -14.62 -3.68 18.81
CA ILE A 103 -14.21 -2.51 19.59
C ILE A 103 -12.67 -2.46 19.68
N PHE A 104 -12.04 -3.59 20.01
CA PHE A 104 -10.60 -3.69 20.11
C PHE A 104 -9.90 -3.37 18.78
N ALA A 105 -10.40 -3.91 17.66
CA ALA A 105 -9.85 -3.63 16.34
C ALA A 105 -9.95 -2.13 15.97
N LEU A 106 -11.08 -1.48 16.29
CA LEU A 106 -11.26 -0.05 16.04
C LEU A 106 -10.37 0.82 16.94
N VAL A 107 -10.26 0.47 18.23
CA VAL A 107 -9.36 1.17 19.17
C VAL A 107 -7.92 1.02 18.72
N LEU A 108 -7.49 -0.20 18.37
CA LEU A 108 -6.15 -0.45 17.85
C LEU A 108 -5.89 0.35 16.58
N ALA A 109 -6.82 0.36 15.62
CA ALA A 109 -6.69 1.18 14.41
C ALA A 109 -6.55 2.68 14.74
N GLY A 110 -7.35 3.19 15.68
CA GLY A 110 -7.25 4.57 16.15
C GLY A 110 -5.90 4.89 16.81
N VAL A 111 -5.38 3.97 17.64
CA VAL A 111 -4.05 4.09 18.25
C VAL A 111 -2.95 4.10 17.18
N LEU A 112 -3.01 3.20 16.19
CA LEU A 112 -2.03 3.13 15.10
C LEU A 112 -2.03 4.43 14.26
N ILE A 113 -3.21 4.94 13.91
CA ILE A 113 -3.36 6.22 13.18
C ILE A 113 -2.79 7.37 14.01
N THR A 114 -3.15 7.45 15.28
CA THR A 114 -2.69 8.53 16.18
C THR A 114 -1.17 8.48 16.36
N GLY A 115 -0.61 7.29 16.57
CA GLY A 115 0.84 7.08 16.68
C GLY A 115 1.58 7.47 15.41
N ALA A 116 1.04 7.13 14.23
CA ALA A 116 1.61 7.52 12.95
C ALA A 116 1.60 9.04 12.73
N VAL A 117 0.47 9.72 13.03
CA VAL A 117 0.33 11.19 12.88
C VAL A 117 1.24 11.95 13.85
N THR A 118 1.30 11.50 15.11
CA THR A 118 2.11 12.16 16.15
C THR A 118 3.59 11.82 16.07
N LYS A 119 3.96 10.79 15.28
CA LYS A 119 5.32 10.25 15.18
C LYS A 119 5.90 9.86 16.55
N ALA A 120 5.04 9.41 17.47
CA ALA A 120 5.48 8.93 18.78
C ALA A 120 6.16 7.55 18.67
N PRO A 121 7.10 7.19 19.56
CA PRO A 121 7.61 5.82 19.63
C PRO A 121 6.48 4.80 19.92
N PRO A 122 6.54 3.57 19.35
CA PRO A 122 7.58 3.04 18.49
C PRO A 122 7.41 3.37 16.99
N PHE A 123 6.39 4.16 16.61
CA PHE A 123 6.09 4.46 15.20
C PHE A 123 7.20 5.27 14.54
N SER A 124 7.84 6.19 15.28
CA SER A 124 9.02 6.93 14.80
C SER A 124 10.13 6.01 14.30
N TYR A 125 10.38 4.90 14.99
CA TYR A 125 11.44 3.96 14.61
C TYR A 125 11.22 3.36 13.22
N LEU A 126 9.96 3.17 12.81
CA LEU A 126 9.64 2.71 11.46
C LEU A 126 9.94 3.78 10.41
N PHE A 127 9.68 5.05 10.72
CA PHE A 127 10.00 6.17 9.83
C PHE A 127 11.50 6.44 9.74
N ASP A 128 12.22 6.31 10.86
CA ASP A 128 13.67 6.42 10.92
C ASP A 128 14.33 5.28 10.12
N PHE A 129 13.80 4.05 10.25
CA PHE A 129 14.22 2.92 9.43
C PHE A 129 13.94 3.15 7.94
N ASN A 130 12.78 3.75 7.60
CA ASN A 130 12.50 4.14 6.22
C ASN A 130 13.55 5.12 5.71
N ALA A 131 13.81 6.20 6.44
CA ALA A 131 14.78 7.22 6.05
C ALA A 131 16.17 6.61 5.85
N TRP A 132 16.64 5.82 6.82
CA TRP A 132 17.91 5.11 6.74
C TRP A 132 18.00 4.19 5.51
N ALA A 133 16.94 3.42 5.22
CA ALA A 133 16.93 2.52 4.07
C ALA A 133 17.01 3.27 2.74
N LYS A 134 16.35 4.44 2.64
CA LYS A 134 16.39 5.30 1.45
C LYS A 134 17.74 5.96 1.25
N ASP A 135 18.36 6.40 2.35
CA ASP A 135 19.67 7.08 2.31
C ASP A 135 20.81 6.09 2.01
N ALA A 136 20.63 4.81 2.30
CA ALA A 136 21.62 3.76 2.00
C ALA A 136 21.92 3.61 0.48
N TRP A 137 21.07 4.15 -0.40
CA TRP A 137 21.29 4.15 -1.85
C TRP A 137 22.16 5.31 -2.35
N VAL A 138 22.47 6.29 -1.49
CA VAL A 138 23.31 7.44 -1.85
C VAL A 138 24.78 7.06 -1.68
N VAL A 139 25.41 6.61 -2.77
CA VAL A 139 26.78 6.08 -2.73
C VAL A 139 27.85 7.18 -2.84
N SER A 140 27.56 8.27 -3.56
CA SER A 140 28.44 9.44 -3.68
C SER A 140 27.64 10.75 -3.75
N ASP A 141 28.33 11.88 -3.55
CA ASP A 141 27.72 13.21 -3.66
C ASP A 141 27.14 13.48 -5.05
N ASP A 142 27.67 12.83 -6.10
CA ASP A 142 27.19 12.96 -7.49
C ASP A 142 25.77 12.40 -7.69
N TYR A 143 25.28 11.56 -6.78
CA TYR A 143 23.93 11.01 -6.80
C TYR A 143 22.90 12.03 -6.32
N GLN A 144 23.34 13.13 -5.70
CA GLN A 144 22.47 14.25 -5.35
C GLN A 144 22.38 15.19 -6.55
N PRO A 145 21.18 15.42 -7.11
CA PRO A 145 21.05 16.43 -8.13
C PRO A 145 21.30 17.82 -7.53
N PRO A 146 21.83 18.77 -8.33
CA PRO A 146 22.18 20.11 -7.86
C PRO A 146 20.97 20.91 -7.36
N PHE A 147 19.76 20.56 -7.83
CA PHE A 147 18.48 21.09 -7.38
C PHE A 147 17.37 20.06 -7.69
N GLY A 148 16.14 20.29 -7.23
CA GLY A 148 15.03 19.36 -7.48
C GLY A 148 14.63 19.30 -8.95
N HIS A 149 14.36 18.09 -9.47
CA HIS A 149 13.97 17.85 -10.86
C HIS A 149 15.01 18.36 -11.88
N ALA A 150 16.30 18.30 -11.54
CA ALA A 150 17.38 18.73 -12.44
C ALA A 150 17.42 17.92 -13.75
N GLU A 151 16.96 16.67 -13.70
CA GLU A 151 16.79 15.76 -14.83
C GLU A 151 15.75 16.27 -15.86
N GLU A 152 14.84 17.16 -15.46
CA GLU A 152 13.78 17.67 -16.32
C GLU A 152 14.16 19.00 -17.03
N VAL A 153 15.33 19.57 -16.72
CA VAL A 153 15.71 20.88 -17.25
C VAL A 153 16.14 20.80 -18.71
N ALA A 154 15.39 21.49 -19.57
CA ALA A 154 15.73 21.59 -20.99
C ALA A 154 17.07 22.31 -21.20
N LEU A 155 17.87 21.83 -22.16
CA LEU A 155 19.15 22.45 -22.55
C LEU A 155 19.01 23.93 -22.93
N ALA A 156 17.84 24.34 -23.43
CA ALA A 156 17.55 25.73 -23.78
C ALA A 156 17.51 26.69 -22.57
N ALA A 157 17.31 26.16 -21.36
CA ALA A 157 17.32 26.95 -20.12
C ALA A 157 18.74 27.35 -19.70
N PHE A 158 19.77 26.69 -20.24
CA PHE A 158 21.15 27.02 -19.94
C PHE A 158 21.62 28.21 -20.79
N PRO A 159 22.32 29.19 -20.19
CA PRO A 159 22.88 30.30 -20.94
C PRO A 159 23.87 29.76 -21.98
N ARG A 160 23.66 30.15 -23.24
CA ARG A 160 24.60 29.87 -24.32
C ARG A 160 25.83 30.75 -24.11
N LYS A 161 27.03 30.16 -24.21
CA LYS A 161 28.29 30.89 -24.26
C LYS A 161 28.42 31.65 -25.57
#